data_AF-A0A372IZS9-F1
#
_entry.id   AF-A0A372IZS9-F1
#
_cell.length_a   1.000
_cell.length_b   1.000
_cell.length_c   1.000
_cell.angle_alpha   90.00
_cell.angle_beta   90.00
_cell.angle_gamma   90.00
#
_symmetry.space_group_name_H-M   'P 1'
#
loop_
_entity.id
_entity.type
_entity.pdbx_description
1 polymer ?
#
loop_
_entity_poly.entity_id
_entity_poly.type
_entity_poly.pdbx_seq_one_letter_code
_entity_poly.pdbx_strand_id
1 'polypeptide(L)'
;MNNEQVAAVRCYKRAEVARILNIEETWLKRWVTARCIPHQRSGNPDGVQQRGVWFTWADILAIGAMLPELMTPRQAKRAAAADAHSAAPDAPEPLTSDVLDRWASIGLR
;
A
#
# COMPACT_ATOMS: atom_id res chain seq x y z
N MET A 1 -27.32 7.09 4.83
CA MET A 1 -25.99 7.71 4.74
C MET A 1 -25.24 6.96 3.64
N ASN A 2 -24.95 7.60 2.50
CA ASN A 2 -24.40 6.91 1.33
C ASN A 2 -22.88 6.68 1.47
N ASN A 3 -22.35 5.62 0.86
CA ASN A 3 -20.92 5.26 0.92
C ASN A 3 -19.99 6.40 0.47
N GLU A 4 -20.43 7.25 -0.46
CA GLU A 4 -19.70 8.43 -0.93
C GLU A 4 -19.58 9.51 0.16
N GLN A 5 -20.63 9.72 0.97
CA GLN A 5 -20.61 10.65 2.09
C GLN A 5 -19.72 10.13 3.23
N VAL A 6 -19.67 8.81 3.41
CA VAL A 6 -18.78 8.17 4.39
C VAL A 6 -17.32 8.30 3.95
N ALA A 7 -17.01 8.16 2.65
CA ALA A 7 -15.66 8.33 2.12
C ALA A 7 -15.14 9.77 2.27
N ALA A 8 -16.02 10.77 2.12
CA ALA A 8 -15.67 12.18 2.31
C ALA A 8 -15.29 12.54 3.76
N VAL A 9 -15.84 11.83 4.75
CA VAL A 9 -15.63 12.09 6.19
C VAL A 9 -14.67 11.07 6.83
N ARG A 10 -14.26 10.03 6.10
CA ARG A 10 -13.36 9.00 6.61
C ARG A 10 -11.95 9.54 6.80
N CYS A 11 -11.43 9.35 8.01
CA CYS A 11 -10.02 9.58 8.33
C CYS A 11 -9.22 8.29 8.08
N TYR A 12 -8.14 8.40 7.32
CA TYR A 12 -7.21 7.31 7.03
C TYR A 12 -5.95 7.44 7.88
N LYS A 13 -5.48 6.34 8.45
CA LYS A 13 -4.18 6.26 9.13
C LYS A 13 -3.06 6.07 8.11
N ARG A 14 -1.82 6.42 8.47
CA ARG A 14 -0.64 6.23 7.58
C ARG A 14 -0.54 4.84 6.98
N ALA A 15 -0.72 3.78 7.77
CA ALA A 15 -0.67 2.41 7.29
C ALA A 15 -1.78 2.06 6.28
N GLU A 16 -2.94 2.72 6.34
CA GLU A 16 -3.99 2.58 5.32
C GLU A 16 -3.60 3.31 4.05
N VAL A 17 -3.12 4.55 4.17
CA VAL A 17 -2.67 5.36 3.02
C VAL A 17 -1.52 4.68 2.27
N ALA A 18 -0.55 4.13 3.00
CA ALA A 18 0.57 3.39 2.44
C ALA A 18 0.10 2.18 1.60
N ARG A 19 -0.92 1.45 2.09
CA ARG A 19 -1.53 0.34 1.35
C ARG A 19 -2.31 0.82 0.12
N ILE A 20 -3.08 1.90 0.24
CA ILE A 20 -3.87 2.44 -0.87
C ILE A 20 -2.95 2.94 -2.00
N LEU A 21 -1.84 3.57 -1.65
CA LEU A 21 -0.86 4.08 -2.60
C LEU A 21 0.18 3.05 -3.03
N ASN A 22 0.11 1.82 -2.51
CA ASN A 22 1.09 0.75 -2.71
C ASN A 22 2.55 1.20 -2.48
N ILE A 23 2.80 1.86 -1.35
CA ILE A 23 4.13 2.33 -0.95
C ILE A 23 4.46 1.89 0.48
N GLU A 24 5.74 1.95 0.81
CA GLU A 24 6.23 1.69 2.17
C GLU A 24 5.76 2.79 3.14
N GLU A 25 5.18 2.42 4.29
CA GLU A 25 4.74 3.38 5.32
C GLU A 25 5.90 4.26 5.81
N THR A 26 7.13 3.74 5.79
CA THR A 26 8.33 4.48 6.18
C THR A 26 8.59 5.71 5.30
N TRP A 27 8.24 5.67 4.02
CA TRP A 27 8.36 6.81 3.11
C TRP A 27 7.33 7.88 3.46
N LEU A 28 6.08 7.46 3.68
CA LEU A 28 5.01 8.35 4.11
C LEU A 28 5.37 9.04 5.44
N LYS A 29 5.95 8.32 6.41
CA LYS A 29 6.45 8.90 7.66
C LYS A 29 7.52 9.98 7.40
N ARG A 30 8.49 9.72 6.52
CA ARG A 30 9.54 10.70 6.18
C ARG A 30 8.97 11.95 5.53
N TRP A 31 8.05 11.80 4.58
CA TRP A 31 7.41 12.92 3.89
C TRP A 31 6.53 13.76 4.81
N VAL A 32 5.78 13.13 5.73
CA VAL A 32 5.03 13.84 6.78
C VAL A 32 5.96 14.63 7.70
N THR A 33 7.08 14.05 8.11
CA THR A 33 8.08 14.74 8.95
C THR A 33 8.72 15.92 8.21
N ALA A 34 9.04 15.76 6.93
CA ALA A 34 9.56 16.81 6.06
C ALA A 34 8.51 17.84 5.64
N ARG A 35 7.22 17.62 5.97
CA ARG A 35 6.08 18.48 5.63
C ARG A 35 5.92 18.72 4.12
N CYS A 36 6.33 17.75 3.29
CA CYS A 36 6.27 17.86 1.83
C CYS A 36 5.05 17.15 1.22
N ILE A 37 4.11 16.69 2.05
CA ILE A 37 2.84 16.09 1.61
C ILE A 37 1.67 16.65 2.42
N PRO A 38 0.46 16.72 1.85
CA PRO A 38 -0.73 17.09 2.58
C PRO A 38 -1.03 16.05 3.68
N HIS A 39 -1.34 16.54 4.87
CA HIS A 39 -1.69 15.70 6.02
C HIS A 39 -2.44 16.53 7.06
N GLN A 40 -3.29 15.86 7.84
CA GLN A 40 -4.00 16.45 8.95
C GLN A 40 -3.36 16.01 10.28
N ARG A 41 -3.40 16.90 11.27
CA ARG A 41 -2.87 16.62 12.61
C ARG A 41 -3.95 16.78 13.65
N SER A 42 -4.02 15.85 14.59
CA SER A 42 -4.86 16.00 15.77
C SER A 42 -4.06 16.66 16.90
N GLY A 43 -4.64 17.73 17.47
CA GLY A 43 -4.06 18.51 18.57
C GLY A 43 -4.21 20.01 18.34
N ASN A 44 -4.02 20.79 19.40
CA ASN A 44 -3.99 22.25 19.32
C ASN A 44 -2.75 22.69 18.50
N PRO A 45 -2.86 23.57 17.48
CA PRO A 45 -1.70 24.12 16.77
C PRO A 45 -0.67 24.76 17.70
N ASP A 46 -1.12 25.30 18.84
CA ASP A 46 -0.27 25.93 19.86
C ASP A 46 0.02 25.01 21.07
N GLY A 47 -0.42 23.74 21.01
CA GLY A 47 -0.26 22.76 22.08
C GLY A 47 1.04 21.97 21.96
N VAL A 48 1.68 21.71 23.10
CA VAL A 48 2.99 21.03 23.23
C VAL A 48 3.05 19.63 22.58
N GLN A 49 1.92 18.99 22.29
CA GLN A 49 1.89 17.67 21.64
C GLN A 49 0.73 17.52 20.64
N GLN A 50 1.03 17.61 19.35
CA GLN A 50 0.15 17.07 18.30
C GLN A 50 0.31 15.54 18.27
N ARG A 51 -0.75 14.79 18.59
CA ARG A 51 -0.67 13.37 18.96
C ARG A 51 -0.98 12.38 17.83
N GLY A 52 -1.50 12.82 16.69
CA GLY A 52 -1.80 11.92 15.58
C GLY A 52 -1.74 12.60 14.21
N VAL A 53 -1.35 11.83 13.19
CA VAL A 53 -1.42 12.23 11.78
C VAL A 53 -2.45 11.35 11.10
N TRP A 54 -3.34 11.98 10.35
CA TRP A 54 -4.38 11.32 9.57
C TRP A 54 -4.55 12.01 8.21
N PHE A 55 -5.25 11.35 7.30
CA PHE A 55 -5.43 11.80 5.92
C PHE A 55 -6.89 11.70 5.54
N THR A 56 -7.32 12.61 4.68
CA THR A 56 -8.58 12.53 3.95
C THR A 56 -8.37 11.78 2.64
N TRP A 57 -9.46 11.40 1.98
CA TRP A 57 -9.38 10.86 0.62
C TRP A 57 -8.74 11.86 -0.36
N ALA A 58 -9.02 13.15 -0.22
CA ALA A 58 -8.41 14.20 -1.04
C ALA A 58 -6.88 14.27 -0.84
N ASP A 59 -6.41 14.13 0.40
CA ASP A 59 -4.97 14.07 0.68
C ASP A 59 -4.32 12.86 -0.01
N ILE A 60 -4.97 11.70 0.00
CA ILE A 60 -4.46 10.48 -0.66
C ILE A 60 -4.33 10.70 -2.17
N LEU A 61 -5.35 11.27 -2.82
CA LEU A 61 -5.31 11.57 -4.26
C LEU A 61 -4.19 12.57 -4.59
N ALA A 62 -4.04 13.61 -3.79
CA ALA A 62 -2.97 14.59 -3.97
C ALA A 62 -1.58 13.96 -3.81
N ILE A 63 -1.38 13.12 -2.79
CA ILE A 63 -0.12 12.37 -2.61
C ILE A 63 0.14 11.47 -3.81
N GLY A 64 -0.89 10.77 -4.31
CA GLY A 64 -0.80 9.94 -5.50
C GLY A 64 -0.28 10.70 -6.72
N ALA A 65 -0.76 11.92 -6.94
CA ALA A 65 -0.29 12.80 -8.02
C ALA A 65 1.16 13.27 -7.81
N MET A 66 1.60 13.44 -6.56
CA MET A 66 2.96 13.89 -6.21
C MET A 66 3.99 12.75 -6.21
N LEU A 67 3.58 11.48 -6.28
CA LEU A 67 4.50 10.32 -6.21
C LEU A 67 5.69 10.40 -7.17
N PRO A 68 5.54 10.81 -8.45
CA PRO A 68 6.67 10.92 -9.36
C PRO A 68 7.76 11.91 -8.90
N GLU A 69 7.37 12.97 -8.18
CA GLU A 69 8.29 13.99 -7.66
C GLU A 69 8.89 13.60 -6.30
N LEU A 70 8.11 12.88 -5.48
CA LEU A 70 8.50 12.47 -4.13
C LEU A 70 9.45 11.26 -4.11
N MET A 71 9.46 10.47 -5.18
CA MET A 71 10.16 9.20 -5.25
C MET A 71 11.44 9.30 -6.07
N THR A 72 12.52 8.72 -5.54
CA THR A 72 13.71 8.44 -6.36
C THR A 72 13.42 7.31 -7.36
N PRO A 73 14.15 7.21 -8.49
CA PRO A 73 13.95 6.14 -9.48
C PRO A 73 13.98 4.73 -8.88
N ARG A 74 14.83 4.51 -7.87
CA ARG A 74 14.91 3.23 -7.14
C ARG A 74 13.66 2.92 -6.33
N GLN A 75 13.04 3.94 -5.73
CA GLN A 75 11.81 3.78 -4.96
C GLN A 75 10.62 3.52 -5.90
N ALA A 76 10.53 4.25 -7.02
CA ALA A 76 9.48 4.05 -8.01
C ALA A 76 9.49 2.62 -8.56
N LYS A 77 10.69 2.07 -8.87
CA LYS A 77 10.86 0.67 -9.27
C LYS A 77 10.40 -0.32 -8.20
N ARG A 78 10.64 -0.03 -6.91
CA ARG A 78 10.21 -0.89 -5.80
C ARG A 78 8.68 -0.88 -5.62
N ALA A 79 8.04 0.27 -5.73
CA ALA A 79 6.58 0.36 -5.67
C ALA A 79 5.92 -0.39 -6.84
N ALA A 80 6.40 -0.19 -8.07
CA ALA A 80 5.88 -0.90 -9.24
C ALA A 80 6.08 -2.43 -9.16
N ALA A 81 7.19 -2.89 -8.57
CA ALA A 81 7.43 -4.32 -8.36
C ALA A 81 6.49 -4.94 -7.30
N ALA A 82 6.05 -4.15 -6.32
CA ALA A 82 5.09 -4.62 -5.31
C ALA A 82 3.72 -4.93 -5.95
N ASP A 83 3.29 -4.16 -6.96
CA ASP A 83 2.08 -4.49 -7.74
C ASP A 83 2.26 -5.77 -8.58
N ALA A 84 3.44 -5.99 -9.15
CA ALA A 84 3.72 -7.16 -9.99
C ALA A 84 3.71 -8.49 -9.21
N HIS A 85 3.90 -8.48 -7.89
CA HIS A 85 3.80 -9.68 -7.06
C HIS A 85 2.37 -10.02 -6.61
N SER A 86 1.37 -9.17 -6.92
CA SER A 86 -0.05 -9.51 -6.76
C SER A 86 -0.70 -10.02 -8.05
N ALA A 87 0.02 -10.03 -9.17
CA ALA A 87 -0.40 -10.68 -10.41
C ALA A 87 0.28 -12.04 -10.56
N ALA A 88 -0.01 -12.98 -9.66
CA ALA A 88 0.15 -14.39 -9.97
C ALA A 88 -1.04 -14.80 -10.85
N PRO A 89 -0.83 -15.24 -12.11
CA PRO A 89 -1.87 -15.99 -12.79
C PRO A 89 -1.99 -17.33 -12.06
N ASP A 90 -3.08 -17.51 -11.31
CA ASP A 90 -3.54 -18.84 -10.91
C ASP A 90 -3.88 -19.62 -12.19
N ALA A 91 -2.87 -20.25 -12.76
CA ALA A 91 -3.02 -21.37 -13.67
C ALA A 91 -2.15 -22.48 -13.07
N PRO A 92 -2.73 -23.47 -12.36
CA PRO A 92 -1.98 -24.70 -12.14
C PRO A 92 -1.70 -25.27 -13.53
N GLU A 93 -0.41 -25.33 -13.90
CA GLU A 93 0.03 -26.13 -15.04
C GLU A 93 -0.61 -27.52 -14.87
N PRO A 94 -1.31 -28.06 -15.89
CA PRO A 94 -1.81 -29.42 -15.81
C PRO A 94 -0.60 -30.33 -15.66
N LEU A 95 -0.50 -30.95 -14.48
CA LEU A 95 0.48 -31.98 -14.17
C LEU A 95 0.52 -32.97 -15.34
N THR A 96 1.61 -32.95 -16.09
CA THR A 96 1.83 -33.90 -17.18
C THR A 96 1.87 -35.31 -16.58
N SER A 97 1.35 -36.28 -17.35
CA SER A 97 1.18 -37.68 -16.95
C SER A 97 2.44 -38.33 -16.36
N ASP A 98 3.62 -37.79 -16.68
CA ASP A 98 4.91 -38.26 -16.18
C ASP A 98 5.07 -38.10 -14.66
N VAL A 99 4.36 -37.15 -14.05
CA VAL A 99 4.40 -36.98 -12.59
C VAL A 99 3.59 -38.08 -11.91
N LEU A 100 2.40 -38.44 -12.40
CA LEU A 100 1.54 -39.45 -11.77
C LEU A 100 2.17 -40.86 -11.75
N ASP A 101 2.90 -41.25 -12.80
CA ASP A 101 3.59 -42.55 -12.85
C ASP A 101 4.72 -42.68 -11.81
N ARG A 102 5.33 -41.55 -11.42
CA ARG A 102 6.40 -41.55 -10.42
C ARG A 102 5.89 -41.79 -9.00
N TRP A 103 4.64 -41.43 -8.70
CA TRP A 103 4.03 -41.68 -7.39
C TRP A 103 3.48 -43.10 -7.26
N ALA A 104 3.14 -43.77 -8.37
CA ALA A 104 2.76 -45.19 -8.35
C ALA A 104 3.95 -46.12 -8.04
N SER A 105 5.19 -45.66 -8.25
CA SER A 105 6.42 -46.45 -7.99
C SER A 105 6.97 -46.32 -6.56
N ILE A 106 6.48 -45.36 -5.78
CA ILE A 106 6.93 -45.16 -4.38
C ILE A 106 5.89 -45.85 -3.49
N GLY A 107 5.99 -47.18 -3.44
CA GLY A 107 5.08 -48.03 -2.70
C GLY A 107 4.89 -47.61 -1.24
N LEU A 108 3.64 -47.32 -0.88
CA LEU A 108 3.18 -47.39 0.50
C LEU A 108 3.34 -48.85 0.98
N ARG A 109 4.20 -49.05 1.96
CA ARG A 109 4.15 -50.22 2.84
C ARG A 109 4.30 -49.76 4.27
#